data_AF-A0A8F6TW89-F1
#
_entry.id   AF-A0A8F6TW89-F1
#
_cell.length_a   1.000
_cell.length_b   1.000
_cell.length_c   1.000
_cell.angle_alpha   90.00
_cell.angle_beta   90.00
_cell.angle_gamma   90.00
#
_symmetry.space_group_name_H-M   'P 1'
#
loop_
_entity.id
_entity.type
_entity.pdbx_description
1 polymer ?
#
loop_
_entity_poly.entity_id
_entity_poly.type
_entity_poly.pdbx_seq_one_letter_code
_entity_poly.pdbx_strand_id
1 'polypeptide(L)' 'MSMRPALAACLVRVFRSLDAIVHGDGVSMMAWMASQNSHLHAVPKDEIKSAQGLVRVMNYLDATRAPL' A
#
# COMPACT_ATOMS: atom_id res chain seq x y z
N MET A 1 -8.32 9.63 18.22
CA MET A 1 -7.15 9.76 17.34
C MET A 1 -7.65 10.22 15.98
N SER A 2 -7.69 11.53 15.73
CA SER A 2 -8.19 12.08 14.45
C SER A 2 -7.12 11.89 13.39
N MET A 3 -7.42 11.16 12.31
CA MET A 3 -6.48 10.96 11.21
C MET A 3 -6.32 12.27 10.45
N ARG A 4 -5.09 12.79 10.37
CA ARG A 4 -4.80 14.02 9.61
C ARG A 4 -5.20 13.80 8.13
N PRO A 5 -5.83 14.77 7.45
CA PRO A 5 -6.32 14.62 6.07
C PRO A 5 -5.27 14.08 5.08
N ALA A 6 -3.99 14.43 5.28
CA ALA A 6 -2.88 13.92 4.46
C ALA A 6 -2.67 12.40 4.55
N LEU A 7 -2.92 11.78 5.72
CA LEU A 7 -2.77 10.34 5.90
C LEU A 7 -3.94 9.57 5.26
N ALA A 8 -5.15 10.12 5.31
CA ALA A 8 -6.28 9.56 4.59
C ALA A 8 -6.03 9.50 3.08
N ALA A 9 -5.48 10.58 2.51
CA ALA A 9 -5.10 10.62 1.10
C ALA A 9 -4.03 9.57 0.74
N CYS A 10 -3.02 9.37 1.61
CA CYS A 10 -2.01 8.31 1.42
C CYS A 10 -2.64 6.92 1.38
N LEU A 11 -3.58 6.62 2.29
CA LEU A 11 -4.27 5.34 2.33
C LEU A 11 -5.08 5.07 1.05
N VAL A 12 -5.79 6.09 0.56
CA VAL A 12 -6.53 5.99 -0.72
C VAL A 12 -5.57 5.71 -1.88
N ARG A 13 -4.38 6.35 -1.91
CA ARG A 13 -3.36 6.07 -2.94
C ARG A 13 -2.84 4.64 -2.87
N VAL A 14 -2.54 4.13 -1.67
CA VAL A 14 -2.14 2.72 -1.47
C VAL A 14 -3.19 1.78 -2.06
N PHE A 15 -4.47 1.98 -1.72
CA PHE A 15 -5.56 1.16 -2.25
C PHE A 15 -5.62 1.23 -3.79
N ARG A 16 -5.64 2.43 -4.37
CA ARG A 16 -5.78 2.59 -5.82
C ARG A 16 -4.59 2.06 -6.62
N SER A 17 -3.37 2.21 -6.09
CA SER A 17 -2.17 1.70 -6.74
C SER A 17 -2.11 0.18 -6.67
N LEU A 18 -2.48 -0.43 -5.54
CA LEU A 18 -2.56 -1.88 -5.42
C LEU A 18 -3.67 -2.48 -6.28
N ASP A 19 -4.86 -1.89 -6.26
CA ASP A 19 -6.02 -2.28 -7.09
C ASP A 19 -5.66 -2.31 -8.59
N ALA A 20 -4.92 -1.30 -9.07
CA ALA A 20 -4.44 -1.25 -10.45
C ALA A 20 -3.43 -2.37 -10.78
N ILE A 21 -2.56 -2.76 -9.83
CA ILE A 21 -1.57 -3.83 -10.02
C ILE A 21 -2.25 -5.20 -10.08
N VAL A 22 -3.27 -5.43 -9.23
CA VAL A 22 -3.99 -6.71 -9.16
C VAL A 22 -5.20 -6.77 -10.09
N HIS A 23 -5.40 -5.76 -10.94
CA HIS A 23 -6.53 -5.66 -11.89
C HIS A 23 -7.90 -5.85 -11.22
N GLY A 24 -8.06 -5.30 -10.01
CA GLY A 24 -9.31 -5.40 -9.24
C GLY A 24 -9.55 -6.76 -8.55
N ASP A 25 -8.60 -7.70 -8.59
CA ASP A 25 -8.73 -8.95 -7.84
C ASP A 25 -8.55 -8.73 -6.33
N GLY A 26 -9.68 -8.68 -5.62
CA GLY A 26 -9.72 -8.51 -4.17
C GLY A 26 -9.02 -9.63 -3.39
N VAL A 27 -8.96 -10.86 -3.92
CA VAL A 27 -8.25 -11.97 -3.26
C VAL A 27 -6.75 -11.72 -3.31
N SER A 28 -6.21 -11.38 -4.48
CA SER A 28 -4.80 -10.99 -4.63
C SER A 28 -4.45 -9.76 -3.82
N MET A 29 -5.34 -8.76 -3.75
CA MET A 29 -5.14 -7.56 -2.91
C MET A 29 -4.95 -7.93 -1.44
N MET A 30 -5.86 -8.75 -0.89
CA MET A 30 -5.82 -9.18 0.50
C MET A 30 -4.60 -10.07 0.78
N ALA A 31 -4.27 -10.97 -0.14
CA ALA A 31 -3.10 -11.83 -0.05
C ALA A 31 -1.81 -11.01 -0.02
N TRP A 32 -1.66 -10.01 -0.91
CA TRP A 32 -0.50 -9.13 -0.94
C TRP A 32 -0.36 -8.32 0.35
N MET A 33 -1.46 -7.76 0.87
CA MET A 33 -1.45 -7.01 2.13
C MET A 33 -1.04 -7.88 3.34
N ALA A 34 -1.33 -9.17 3.31
CA ALA A 34 -1.04 -10.11 4.39
C ALA A 34 0.30 -10.85 4.25
N SER A 35 0.97 -10.75 3.10
CA SER A 35 2.22 -11.48 2.82
C SER A 35 3.45 -10.65 3.10
N GLN A 36 4.55 -11.32 3.46
CA GLN A 36 5.86 -10.67 3.54
C GLN A 36 6.26 -10.18 2.14
N ASN A 37 6.51 -8.88 2.01
CA ASN A 37 7.03 -8.30 0.78
C ASN A 37 8.56 -8.18 0.90
N SER A 38 9.29 -8.82 -0.02
CA SER A 38 10.75 -8.91 0.01
C SER A 38 11.43 -7.55 -0.22
N HIS A 39 10.91 -6.71 -1.11
CA HIS A 39 11.45 -5.36 -1.36
C HIS A 39 11.19 -4.42 -0.19
N LEU A 40 10.04 -4.59 0.46
CA LEU A 40 9.69 -3.82 1.65
C LEU A 40 10.34 -4.39 2.92
N HIS A 41 10.83 -5.62 2.91
CA HIS A 41 11.25 -6.35 4.12
C HIS A 41 10.20 -6.31 5.25
N ALA A 42 8.92 -6.23 4.91
CA ALA A 42 7.82 -6.06 5.86
C ALA A 42 6.52 -6.68 5.33
N VAL A 43 5.56 -6.91 6.22
CA VAL A 43 4.18 -7.25 5.87
C VAL A 43 3.39 -5.94 5.71
N PRO A 44 2.81 -5.63 4.53
CA PRO A 44 2.23 -4.31 4.27
C PRO A 44 1.12 -3.91 5.25
N LYS A 45 0.23 -4.83 5.65
CA LYS A 45 -0.85 -4.54 6.63
C LYS A 45 -0.32 -4.08 7.99
N ASP A 46 0.88 -4.51 8.37
CA ASP A 46 1.50 -4.13 9.64
C ASP A 46 2.27 -2.82 9.48
N GLU A 47 2.96 -2.65 8.35
CA GLU A 47 3.73 -1.45 8.01
C GLU A 47 2.84 -0.19 7.96
N ILE A 48 1.65 -0.28 7.35
CA ILE A 48 0.75 0.88 7.21
C ILE A 48 0.14 1.38 8.53
N LYS A 49 0.34 0.68 9.65
CA LYS A 49 -0.16 1.11 10.98
C LYS A 49 0.56 2.35 11.51
N SER A 50 1.70 2.70 10.92
CA SER A 50 2.44 3.92 11.21
C SER A 50 2.37 4.92 10.05
N ALA A 51 2.48 6.22 10.33
CA ALA A 51 2.48 7.24 9.28
C ALA A 51 3.67 7.08 8.32
N GLN A 52 4.86 6.76 8.83
CA GLN A 52 6.05 6.50 8.01
C GLN A 52 5.88 5.26 7.14
N GLY A 53 5.41 4.15 7.73
CA GLY A 53 5.19 2.92 6.99
C GLY A 53 4.10 3.05 5.91
N LEU A 54 3.03 3.81 6.19
CA LEU A 54 2.02 4.14 5.18
C LEU A 54 2.63 4.88 3.97
N VAL A 55 3.42 5.91 4.21
CA VAL A 55 4.10 6.67 3.14
C VAL A 55 5.09 5.77 2.38
N ARG A 56 5.80 4.88 3.08
CA ARG A 56 6.74 3.94 2.47
C ARG A 56 6.05 2.94 1.54
N VAL A 57 4.94 2.33 1.98
CA VAL A 57 4.13 1.41 1.16
C VAL A 57 3.53 2.15 -0.04
N MET A 58 3.04 3.37 0.17
CA MET A 58 2.52 4.22 -0.91
C MET A 58 3.58 4.47 -2.00
N ASN A 59 4.77 4.93 -1.61
CA ASN A 59 5.85 5.20 -2.55
C ASN A 59 6.29 3.95 -3.31
N TYR A 60 6.33 2.79 -2.64
CA TYR A 60 6.64 1.52 -3.28
C TYR A 60 5.61 1.15 -4.36
N LEU A 61 4.31 1.22 -4.04
CA LEU A 61 3.24 0.88 -4.99
C LEU A 61 3.16 1.87 -6.15
N ASP A 62 3.32 3.16 -5.87
CA ASP A 62 3.35 4.21 -6.90
C ASP A 62 4.51 4.01 -7.88
N ALA A 63 5.71 3.63 -7.39
CA ALA A 63 6.85 3.31 -8.22
C ALA A 63 6.66 2.01 -9.03
N THR A 64 6.04 0.99 -8.43
CA THR A 64 5.79 -0.30 -9.09
C THR A 64 4.73 -0.19 -10.19
N ARG A 65 3.78 0.74 -10.04
CA ARG A 65 2.73 1.00 -11.03
C ARG A 65 3.23 1.75 -12.27
N ALA A 66 4.40 2.39 -12.22
CA ALA A 66 4.89 3.20 -13.33
C ALA A 66 5.03 2.33 -14.60
N PRO A 67 4.30 2.63 -15.70
CA PRO A 67 4.47 1.93 -16.95
C PRO A 67 5.89 2.20 -17.47
N LEU A 68 6.58 1.14 -17.90
CA LEU A 68 7.82 1.25 -18.69
C LEU A 68 7.55 1.97 -20.02
#